data_AF-A0A1X0RK44-F1
#
_entry.id   AF-A0A1X0RK44-F1
#
_cell.length_a   1.000
_cell.length_b   1.000
_cell.length_c   1.000
_cell.angle_alpha   90.00
_cell.angle_beta   90.00
_cell.angle_gamma   90.00
#
_symmetry.space_group_name_H-M   'P 1'
#
loop_
_entity.id
_entity.type
_entity.pdbx_description
1 polymer ?
#
loop_
_entity_poly.entity_id
_entity_poly.type
_entity_poly.pdbx_seq_one_letter_code
_entity_poly.pdbx_strand_id
1 'polypeptide(L)'
;MCTTEEEYENIILSVNVKEVEITESAKSLIQAIKDVKVYSCKNLRNALYANGYKQDHDVISDYDIGLIENLSPKNPLNSTILERSAAVQTSIVVTNQLFLAVNDIVELGWLEREYFGTNKTKWDEVLFKTGDHKISPGFIEFSGGMNDASTPEKERRDVKLYSMMIDVMNGYPANVKKQIFCIRFYGNLLLFQLKNTMFFEELMVYEEVMFRIQHAAIIVPRTIRQLIKFTSEIPKLIGWKDAVVKQIEQF
;
A
#
# COMPACT_ATOMS: atom_id res chain seq x y z
N MET A 1 9.97 -28.23 7.65
CA MET A 1 10.83 -28.45 6.47
C MET A 1 11.60 -27.17 6.23
N CYS A 2 12.92 -27.24 6.05
CA CYS A 2 13.70 -26.09 5.59
C CYS A 2 13.73 -26.13 4.06
N THR A 3 13.32 -25.03 3.44
CA THR A 3 13.38 -24.79 2.00
C THR A 3 14.83 -24.93 1.52
N THR A 4 15.05 -25.62 0.40
CA THR A 4 16.40 -25.71 -0.19
C THR A 4 16.82 -24.36 -0.78
N GLU A 5 18.12 -24.15 -1.00
CA GLU A 5 18.63 -22.89 -1.59
C GLU A 5 18.09 -22.68 -3.02
N GLU A 6 17.97 -23.77 -3.79
CA GLU A 6 17.40 -23.76 -5.14
C GLU A 6 15.90 -23.47 -5.14
N GLU A 7 15.13 -24.06 -4.21
CA GLU A 7 13.72 -23.70 -4.00
C GLU A 7 13.55 -22.23 -3.59
N TYR A 8 14.43 -21.73 -2.72
CA TYR A 8 14.43 -20.33 -2.30
C TYR A 8 14.72 -19.38 -3.46
N GLU A 9 15.70 -19.69 -4.31
CA GLU A 9 15.99 -18.91 -5.51
C GLU A 9 14.83 -18.94 -6.52
N ASN A 10 14.21 -20.11 -6.73
CA ASN A 10 13.04 -20.24 -7.60
C ASN A 10 11.85 -19.43 -7.08
N ILE A 11 11.63 -19.42 -5.76
CA ILE A 11 10.63 -18.57 -5.12
C ILE A 11 10.97 -17.10 -5.37
N ILE A 12 12.18 -16.65 -5.06
CA ILE A 12 12.63 -15.26 -5.30
C ILE A 12 12.40 -14.86 -6.75
N LEU A 13 12.80 -15.69 -7.71
CA LEU A 13 12.63 -15.41 -9.14
C LEU A 13 11.16 -15.32 -9.53
N SER A 14 10.31 -16.17 -8.95
CA SER A 14 8.86 -16.17 -9.23
C SER A 14 8.12 -14.98 -8.61
N VAL A 15 8.68 -14.35 -7.58
CA VAL A 15 8.07 -13.24 -6.83
C VAL A 15 8.72 -11.91 -7.12
N ASN A 16 9.83 -11.89 -7.87
CA ASN A 16 10.54 -10.67 -8.21
C ASN A 16 9.68 -9.85 -9.18
N VAL A 17 8.98 -8.88 -8.62
CA VAL A 17 8.18 -7.93 -9.37
C VAL A 17 9.15 -7.09 -10.20
N LYS A 18 8.95 -7.07 -11.53
CA LYS A 18 9.75 -6.21 -12.41
C LYS A 18 9.65 -4.77 -11.92
N GLU A 19 10.79 -4.11 -11.80
CA GLU A 19 10.82 -2.70 -11.41
C GLU A 19 10.09 -1.90 -12.49
N VAL A 20 8.95 -1.30 -12.12
CA VAL A 20 8.10 -0.57 -13.05
C VAL A 20 8.66 0.83 -13.24
N GLU A 21 8.80 1.23 -14.49
CA GLU A 21 9.26 2.56 -14.82
C GLU A 21 8.16 3.59 -14.55
N ILE A 22 8.47 4.62 -13.76
CA ILE A 22 7.59 5.76 -13.52
C ILE A 22 7.58 6.71 -14.72
N THR A 23 6.53 7.51 -14.86
CA THR A 23 6.34 8.46 -15.97
C THR A 23 7.45 9.53 -15.98
N GLU A 24 7.78 10.05 -17.15
CA GLU A 24 8.72 11.19 -17.27
C GLU A 24 8.23 12.43 -16.51
N SER A 25 6.91 12.62 -16.45
CA SER A 25 6.27 13.66 -15.65
C SER A 25 6.56 13.46 -14.16
N ALA A 26 6.40 12.24 -13.63
CA ALA A 26 6.75 11.92 -12.25
C ALA A 26 8.26 12.07 -11.97
N LYS A 27 9.14 11.60 -12.87
CA LYS A 27 10.59 11.80 -12.75
C LYS A 27 10.94 13.28 -12.64
N SER A 28 10.34 14.11 -13.49
CA SER A 28 10.52 15.57 -13.49
C SER A 28 10.06 16.20 -12.17
N LEU A 29 8.88 15.80 -11.67
CA LEU A 29 8.35 16.28 -10.39
C LEU A 29 9.25 15.88 -9.20
N ILE A 30 9.70 14.62 -9.17
CA ILE A 30 10.61 14.12 -8.15
C ILE A 30 11.90 14.93 -8.13
N GLN A 31 12.46 15.20 -9.32
CA GLN A 31 13.67 16.02 -9.44
C GLN A 31 13.44 17.44 -8.92
N ALA A 32 12.32 18.07 -9.29
CA ALA A 32 11.95 19.39 -8.78
C ALA A 32 11.81 19.42 -7.25
N ILE A 33 11.27 18.37 -6.63
CA ILE A 33 11.18 18.24 -5.15
C ILE A 33 12.58 18.08 -4.53
N LYS A 34 13.46 17.28 -5.15
CA LYS A 34 14.84 17.07 -4.68
C LYS A 34 15.67 18.36 -4.75
N ASP A 35 15.43 19.20 -5.75
CA ASP A 35 16.17 20.45 -5.97
C ASP A 35 15.71 21.62 -5.09
N VAL A 36 14.73 21.40 -4.21
CA VAL A 36 14.28 22.40 -3.23
C VAL A 36 15.41 22.70 -2.24
N LYS A 37 16.13 23.80 -2.47
CA LYS A 37 17.29 24.24 -1.65
C LYS A 37 16.99 24.43 -0.17
N VAL A 38 15.78 24.90 0.17
CA VAL A 38 15.34 25.10 1.55
C VAL A 38 14.02 24.36 1.76
N TYR A 39 14.05 23.33 2.58
CA TYR A 39 12.88 22.54 2.94
C TYR A 39 11.87 23.37 3.74
N SER A 40 10.91 23.97 3.04
CA SER A 40 9.77 24.65 3.60
C SER A 40 8.49 24.23 2.88
N CYS A 41 7.36 24.26 3.58
CA CYS A 41 6.06 23.96 2.95
C CYS A 41 5.76 24.89 1.78
N LYS A 42 6.22 26.15 1.84
CA LYS A 42 6.08 27.13 0.75
C LYS A 42 6.85 26.68 -0.49
N ASN A 43 8.12 26.33 -0.35
CA ASN A 43 8.93 25.91 -1.49
C ASN A 43 8.47 24.59 -2.08
N LEU A 44 8.03 23.66 -1.23
CA LEU A 44 7.43 22.41 -1.69
C LEU A 44 6.16 22.67 -2.51
N ARG A 45 5.24 23.52 -2.00
CA ARG A 45 4.03 23.88 -2.75
C ARG A 45 4.36 24.53 -4.08
N ASN A 46 5.34 25.43 -4.11
CA ASN A 46 5.78 26.05 -5.37
C ASN A 46 6.31 25.01 -6.36
N ALA A 47 7.10 24.02 -5.90
CA ALA A 47 7.56 22.94 -6.74
C ALA A 47 6.40 22.08 -7.27
N LEU A 48 5.41 21.75 -6.42
CA LEU A 48 4.21 21.02 -6.82
C LEU A 48 3.35 21.80 -7.81
N TYR A 49 3.12 23.10 -7.60
CA TYR A 49 2.34 23.92 -8.54
C TYR A 49 3.03 24.12 -9.89
N ALA A 50 4.36 24.22 -9.90
CA ALA A 50 5.10 24.42 -11.14
C ALA A 50 5.24 23.13 -11.96
N ASN A 51 5.22 21.95 -11.32
CA ASN A 51 5.61 20.70 -11.97
C ASN A 51 4.56 19.57 -11.90
N GLY A 52 3.68 19.56 -10.90
CA GLY A 52 2.67 18.53 -10.68
C GLY A 52 1.29 18.92 -11.20
N TYR A 53 0.74 20.05 -10.72
CA TYR A 53 -0.60 20.52 -11.08
C TYR A 53 -0.65 21.19 -12.46
N LYS A 54 -0.47 20.40 -13.52
CA LYS A 54 -0.56 20.87 -14.91
C LYS A 54 -2.01 20.86 -15.40
N GLN A 55 -2.35 21.80 -16.28
CA GLN A 55 -3.71 21.94 -16.81
C GLN A 55 -4.13 20.76 -17.70
N ASP A 56 -3.17 20.11 -18.35
CA ASP A 56 -3.37 18.94 -19.23
C ASP A 56 -3.07 17.61 -18.52
N HIS A 57 -3.08 17.60 -17.18
CA HIS A 57 -2.77 16.40 -16.40
C HIS A 57 -3.90 15.37 -16.50
N ASP A 58 -3.59 14.19 -17.03
CA ASP A 58 -4.51 13.08 -17.06
C ASP A 58 -4.31 12.25 -15.80
N VAL A 59 -5.26 12.34 -14.86
CA VAL A 59 -5.17 11.68 -13.55
C VAL A 59 -5.06 10.15 -13.65
N ILE A 60 -5.53 9.55 -14.75
CA ILE A 60 -5.43 8.10 -15.01
C ILE A 60 -4.03 7.77 -15.52
N SER A 61 -3.55 8.52 -16.52
CA SER A 61 -2.25 8.28 -17.16
C SER A 61 -1.06 8.68 -16.27
N ASP A 62 -1.23 9.73 -15.46
CA ASP A 62 -0.24 10.30 -14.53
C ASP A 62 -0.54 9.92 -13.06
N TYR A 63 -1.04 8.70 -12.83
CA TYR A 63 -1.44 8.22 -11.50
C TYR A 63 -0.30 8.24 -10.46
N ASP A 64 0.94 8.11 -10.91
CA ASP A 64 2.15 8.16 -10.09
C ASP A 64 2.49 9.57 -9.58
N ILE A 65 2.14 10.63 -10.33
CA ILE A 65 2.14 12.01 -9.82
C ILE A 65 1.12 12.15 -8.70
N GLY A 66 -0.08 11.59 -8.87
CA GLY A 66 -1.12 11.62 -7.84
C GLY A 66 -0.66 11.01 -6.51
N LEU A 67 0.19 9.99 -6.54
CA LEU A 67 0.79 9.41 -5.32
C LEU A 67 1.68 10.43 -4.59
N ILE A 68 2.43 11.25 -5.32
CA ILE A 68 3.32 12.29 -4.78
C ILE A 68 2.51 13.47 -4.24
N GLU A 69 1.50 13.92 -4.98
CA GLU A 69 0.70 15.10 -4.63
C GLU A 69 -0.19 14.85 -3.42
N ASN A 70 -0.86 13.70 -3.36
CA ASN A 70 -1.79 13.38 -2.29
C ASN A 70 -1.10 13.05 -0.96
N LEU A 71 0.15 12.58 -1.03
CA LEU A 71 1.02 12.38 0.14
C LEU A 71 1.94 13.57 0.42
N SER A 72 1.78 14.68 -0.32
CA SER A 72 2.43 15.93 0.05
C SER A 72 2.08 16.25 1.51
N PRO A 73 3.06 16.61 2.36
CA PRO A 73 2.89 16.79 3.80
C PRO A 73 1.84 17.86 4.11
N LYS A 74 0.58 17.46 4.09
CA LYS A 74 -0.49 18.09 4.84
C LYS A 74 -0.20 17.75 6.30
N ASN A 75 -0.44 18.71 7.18
CA ASN A 75 0.02 18.70 8.57
C ASN A 75 -0.96 18.05 9.59
N PRO A 76 -1.95 17.17 9.28
CA PRO A 76 -2.72 16.54 10.35
C PRO A 76 -1.90 15.45 11.08
N LEU A 77 -0.88 14.91 10.41
CA LEU A 77 -0.09 13.74 10.82
C LEU A 77 0.93 13.98 11.98
N ASN A 78 0.98 15.18 12.55
CA ASN A 78 1.84 15.48 13.72
C ASN A 78 1.13 15.31 15.07
N SER A 79 -0.17 14.99 15.05
CA SER A 79 -0.97 14.71 16.26
C SER A 79 -1.18 13.20 16.44
N THR A 80 -1.63 12.78 17.63
CA THR A 80 -2.10 11.41 17.83
C THR A 80 -3.45 11.24 17.14
N ILE A 81 -3.54 10.29 16.22
CA ILE A 81 -4.74 10.01 15.44
C ILE A 81 -5.05 8.52 15.56
N LEU A 82 -6.31 8.17 15.86
CA LEU A 82 -6.75 6.79 15.94
C LEU A 82 -6.86 6.15 14.54
N GLU A 83 -6.89 4.81 14.52
CA GLU A 83 -6.87 3.96 13.31
C GLU A 83 -7.78 4.48 12.18
N ARG A 84 -9.04 4.77 12.49
CA ARG A 84 -10.04 5.22 11.51
C ARG A 84 -9.62 6.48 10.77
N SER A 85 -9.19 7.51 11.51
CA SER A 85 -8.81 8.80 10.93
C SER A 85 -7.45 8.74 10.26
N ALA A 86 -6.55 7.86 10.72
CA ALA A 86 -5.27 7.63 10.05
C ALA A 86 -5.50 6.96 8.68
N ALA A 87 -6.32 5.90 8.62
CA ALA A 87 -6.64 5.19 7.37
C ALA A 87 -7.18 6.13 6.27
N VAL A 88 -8.13 7.01 6.62
CA VAL A 88 -8.74 7.99 5.69
C VAL A 88 -7.73 9.01 5.17
N GLN A 89 -6.70 9.35 5.94
CA GLN A 89 -5.70 10.34 5.55
C GLN A 89 -4.49 9.74 4.84
N THR A 90 -4.29 8.42 4.94
CA THR A 90 -3.07 7.77 4.44
C THR A 90 -3.41 6.63 3.51
N SER A 91 -3.79 5.48 4.06
CA SER A 91 -3.79 4.23 3.32
C SER A 91 -4.92 4.16 2.30
N ILE A 92 -6.12 4.66 2.64
CA ILE A 92 -7.23 4.79 1.68
C ILE A 92 -6.82 5.67 0.49
N VAL A 93 -6.16 6.80 0.77
CA VAL A 93 -5.70 7.74 -0.27
C VAL A 93 -4.68 7.07 -1.19
N VAL A 94 -3.72 6.35 -0.62
CA VAL A 94 -2.67 5.67 -1.39
C VAL A 94 -3.22 4.53 -2.20
N THR A 95 -4.07 3.68 -1.62
CA THR A 95 -4.70 2.57 -2.34
C THR A 95 -5.59 3.08 -3.47
N ASN A 96 -6.48 4.05 -3.20
CA ASN A 96 -7.34 4.63 -4.23
C ASN A 96 -6.53 5.19 -5.40
N GLN A 97 -5.45 5.91 -5.11
CA GLN A 97 -4.62 6.50 -6.14
C GLN A 97 -3.83 5.45 -6.92
N LEU A 98 -3.42 4.37 -6.25
CA LEU A 98 -2.70 3.27 -6.87
C LEU A 98 -3.58 2.53 -7.89
N PHE A 99 -4.84 2.25 -7.55
CA PHE A 99 -5.77 1.52 -8.43
C PHE A 99 -6.55 2.40 -9.41
N LEU A 100 -6.40 3.74 -9.34
CA LEU A 100 -7.14 4.65 -10.21
C LEU A 100 -6.93 4.38 -11.70
N ALA A 101 -5.71 4.02 -12.09
CA ALA A 101 -5.34 3.72 -13.48
C ALA A 101 -5.94 2.42 -14.04
N VAL A 102 -6.55 1.59 -13.18
CA VAL A 102 -7.11 0.27 -13.52
C VAL A 102 -8.54 0.13 -12.98
N ASN A 103 -9.25 1.24 -12.86
CA ASN A 103 -10.61 1.28 -12.30
C ASN A 103 -11.68 0.64 -13.21
N ASP A 104 -11.34 0.40 -14.46
CA ASP A 104 -12.11 -0.40 -15.42
C ASP A 104 -11.97 -1.91 -15.17
N ILE A 105 -10.90 -2.34 -14.49
CA ILE A 105 -10.62 -3.75 -14.15
C ILE A 105 -11.01 -4.04 -12.70
N VAL A 106 -10.65 -3.14 -11.78
CA VAL A 106 -10.78 -3.31 -10.32
C VAL A 106 -11.57 -2.15 -9.71
N GLU A 107 -12.60 -2.49 -8.95
CA GLU A 107 -13.35 -1.56 -8.12
C GLU A 107 -12.99 -1.79 -6.63
N LEU A 108 -12.69 -0.70 -5.92
CA LEU A 108 -12.38 -0.72 -4.50
C LEU A 108 -13.65 -0.52 -3.67
N GLY A 109 -13.93 -1.42 -2.72
CA GLY A 109 -15.01 -1.26 -1.76
C GLY A 109 -14.50 -1.17 -0.33
N TRP A 110 -14.87 -0.09 0.35
CA TRP A 110 -14.51 0.19 1.73
C TRP A 110 -15.61 -0.28 2.69
N LEU A 111 -15.30 -1.24 3.56
CA LEU A 111 -16.22 -1.74 4.58
C LEU A 111 -15.87 -1.16 5.95
N GLU A 112 -16.81 -0.43 6.56
CA GLU A 112 -16.68 -0.02 7.96
C GLU A 112 -17.43 -1.02 8.84
N ARG A 113 -16.68 -1.78 9.66
CA ARG A 113 -17.25 -2.70 10.64
C ARG A 113 -17.41 -2.01 11.98
N GLU A 114 -18.63 -2.00 12.50
CA GLU A 114 -18.94 -1.56 13.85
C GLU A 114 -18.97 -2.75 14.84
N TYR A 115 -18.27 -2.63 15.96
CA TYR A 115 -18.31 -3.60 17.05
C TYR A 115 -19.33 -3.16 18.11
N PHE A 116 -20.54 -3.72 18.06
CA PHE A 116 -21.67 -3.37 18.93
C PHE A 116 -21.36 -3.39 20.45
N GLY A 117 -20.40 -4.21 20.90
CA GLY A 117 -20.02 -4.25 22.32
C GLY A 117 -19.07 -3.13 22.78
N THR A 118 -18.47 -2.38 21.85
CA THR A 118 -17.45 -1.36 22.17
C THR A 118 -17.69 -0.02 21.46
N ASN A 119 -18.67 0.06 20.55
CA ASN A 119 -18.90 1.18 19.62
C ASN A 119 -17.64 1.61 18.86
N LYS A 120 -16.67 0.70 18.71
CA LYS A 120 -15.47 0.92 17.91
C LYS A 120 -15.76 0.55 16.47
N THR A 121 -15.30 1.37 15.54
CA THR A 121 -15.33 1.07 14.11
C THR A 121 -13.93 0.83 13.56
N LYS A 122 -13.82 -0.09 12.60
CA LYS A 122 -12.60 -0.37 11.85
C LYS A 122 -12.93 -0.43 10.37
N TRP A 123 -12.05 0.13 9.54
CA TRP A 123 -12.10 -0.06 8.09
C TRP A 123 -11.44 -1.38 7.73
N ASP A 124 -12.10 -2.16 6.90
CA ASP A 124 -11.54 -3.28 6.17
C ASP A 124 -11.83 -3.03 4.67
N GLU A 125 -10.96 -3.48 3.77
CA GLU A 125 -11.16 -3.29 2.33
C GLU A 125 -11.47 -4.60 1.61
N VAL A 126 -12.21 -4.48 0.51
CA VAL A 126 -12.50 -5.57 -0.42
C VAL A 126 -12.28 -5.07 -1.85
N LEU A 127 -11.59 -5.89 -2.66
CA LEU A 127 -11.42 -5.65 -4.08
C LEU A 127 -12.48 -6.40 -4.89
N PHE A 128 -13.10 -5.72 -5.85
CA PHE A 128 -14.08 -6.28 -6.77
C PHE A 128 -13.55 -6.24 -8.19
N LYS A 129 -13.84 -7.28 -8.98
CA LYS A 129 -13.66 -7.23 -10.44
C LYS A 129 -14.85 -6.49 -11.05
N THR A 130 -14.61 -5.41 -11.79
CA THR A 130 -15.68 -4.49 -12.24
C THR A 130 -16.75 -5.15 -13.13
N GLY A 131 -16.36 -6.14 -13.96
CA GLY A 131 -17.26 -6.72 -14.96
C GLY A 131 -18.29 -7.72 -14.44
N ASP A 132 -17.89 -8.66 -13.59
CA ASP A 132 -18.77 -9.70 -13.03
C ASP A 132 -19.02 -9.52 -11.53
N HIS A 133 -18.51 -8.43 -10.94
CA HIS A 133 -18.54 -8.12 -9.51
C HIS A 133 -18.08 -9.29 -8.63
N LYS A 134 -17.26 -10.20 -9.18
CA LYS A 134 -16.64 -11.23 -8.37
C LYS A 134 -15.69 -10.58 -7.39
N ILE A 135 -15.85 -10.94 -6.13
CA ILE A 135 -14.94 -10.55 -5.07
C ILE A 135 -13.63 -11.30 -5.30
N SER A 136 -12.55 -10.56 -5.49
CA SER A 136 -11.21 -11.11 -5.42
C SER A 136 -10.58 -10.72 -4.09
N PRO A 137 -9.97 -11.63 -3.34
CA PRO A 137 -9.44 -11.29 -2.03
C PRO A 137 -8.11 -10.55 -2.13
N GLY A 138 -8.19 -9.24 -2.35
CA GLY A 138 -7.23 -8.34 -1.73
C GLY A 138 -7.79 -7.93 -0.38
N PHE A 139 -7.08 -8.24 0.71
CA PHE A 139 -7.47 -7.82 2.04
C PHE A 139 -6.58 -6.68 2.48
N ILE A 140 -7.14 -5.51 2.70
CA ILE A 140 -6.35 -4.41 3.26
C ILE A 140 -6.73 -4.25 4.73
N GLU A 141 -5.73 -4.47 5.59
CA GLU A 141 -5.89 -4.38 7.03
C GLU A 141 -5.21 -3.11 7.55
N PHE A 142 -6.02 -2.22 8.10
CA PHE A 142 -5.52 -1.09 8.87
C PHE A 142 -5.28 -1.53 10.31
N SER A 143 -4.01 -1.75 10.64
CA SER A 143 -3.57 -2.19 11.97
C SER A 143 -2.84 -1.08 12.74
N GLY A 144 -3.35 0.16 12.78
CA GLY A 144 -2.49 1.27 13.22
C GLY A 144 -3.15 2.64 13.33
N GLY A 145 -3.15 3.20 14.54
CA GLY A 145 -3.28 4.64 14.72
C GLY A 145 -1.91 5.31 14.63
N MET A 146 -1.90 6.60 14.29
CA MET A 146 -0.70 7.41 14.28
C MET A 146 -0.29 7.83 15.68
N ASN A 147 0.95 7.51 16.07
CA ASN A 147 1.48 7.79 17.41
C ASN A 147 0.66 7.13 18.54
N ASP A 148 -0.05 6.04 18.23
CA ASP A 148 -0.82 5.25 19.19
C ASP A 148 0.08 4.20 19.87
N ALA A 149 -0.06 4.04 21.19
CA ALA A 149 0.79 3.22 22.04
C ALA A 149 0.60 1.69 21.85
N SER A 150 -0.31 1.28 20.96
CA SER A 150 -0.64 -0.12 20.67
C SER A 150 0.41 -0.87 19.83
N THR A 151 1.53 -0.24 19.51
CA THR A 151 2.48 -0.65 18.45
C THR A 151 3.16 -2.01 18.66
N PRO A 152 3.74 -2.34 19.83
CA PRO A 152 4.51 -3.59 20.01
C PRO A 152 3.63 -4.84 20.08
N GLU A 153 2.35 -4.69 20.41
CA GLU A 153 1.39 -5.79 20.47
C GLU A 153 0.79 -6.13 19.10
N LYS A 154 0.90 -5.23 18.13
CA LYS A 154 0.23 -5.35 16.83
C LYS A 154 0.90 -6.35 15.90
N GLU A 155 2.24 -6.36 15.82
CA GLU A 155 2.97 -7.37 15.06
C GLU A 155 2.66 -8.80 15.53
N ARG A 156 2.34 -9.00 16.83
CA ARG A 156 1.92 -10.29 17.38
C ARG A 156 0.45 -10.64 17.09
N ARG A 157 -0.42 -9.65 16.84
CA ARG A 157 -1.85 -9.84 16.54
C ARG A 157 -2.11 -10.09 15.05
N ASP A 158 -1.12 -9.82 14.18
CA ASP A 158 -1.21 -10.05 12.74
C ASP A 158 -1.30 -11.55 12.35
N VAL A 159 -1.05 -12.48 13.30
CA VAL A 159 -1.34 -13.91 13.10
C VAL A 159 -2.79 -14.12 12.64
N LYS A 160 -3.73 -13.32 13.17
CA LYS A 160 -5.14 -13.43 12.81
C LYS A 160 -5.40 -13.07 11.34
N LEU A 161 -4.71 -12.05 10.81
CA LEU A 161 -4.82 -11.67 9.40
C LEU A 161 -4.44 -12.82 8.51
N TYR A 162 -3.24 -13.37 8.74
CA TYR A 162 -2.73 -14.45 7.90
C TYR A 162 -3.58 -15.72 8.05
N SER A 163 -4.10 -16.03 9.24
CA SER A 163 -5.08 -17.11 9.39
C SER A 163 -6.34 -16.89 8.54
N MET A 164 -6.90 -15.67 8.51
CA MET A 164 -8.05 -15.36 7.66
C MET A 164 -7.71 -15.44 6.17
N MET A 165 -6.52 -14.97 5.77
CA MET A 165 -6.04 -15.10 4.39
C MET A 165 -5.91 -16.58 4.01
N ILE A 166 -5.43 -17.44 4.91
CA ILE A 166 -5.34 -18.90 4.69
C ILE A 166 -6.72 -19.51 4.48
N ASP A 167 -7.67 -19.19 5.34
CA ASP A 167 -9.04 -19.70 5.23
C ASP A 167 -9.67 -19.33 3.88
N VAL A 168 -9.40 -18.12 3.40
CA VAL A 168 -9.89 -17.64 2.10
C VAL A 168 -9.17 -18.34 0.94
N MET A 169 -7.84 -18.50 1.00
CA MET A 169 -7.07 -19.25 -0.01
C MET A 169 -7.51 -20.72 -0.11
N ASN A 170 -7.92 -21.32 1.00
CA ASN A 170 -8.44 -22.69 1.00
C ASN A 170 -9.77 -22.83 0.25
N GLY A 171 -10.51 -21.73 0.08
CA GLY A 171 -11.71 -21.68 -0.74
C GLY A 171 -11.46 -21.48 -2.23
N TYR A 172 -10.21 -21.25 -2.66
CA TYR A 172 -9.92 -21.01 -4.08
C TYR A 172 -10.10 -22.27 -4.94
N PRO A 173 -10.52 -22.09 -6.21
CA PRO A 173 -10.48 -23.18 -7.19
C PRO A 173 -9.06 -23.75 -7.32
N ALA A 174 -8.95 -25.07 -7.52
CA ALA A 174 -7.65 -25.76 -7.60
C ALA A 174 -6.75 -25.29 -8.75
N ASN A 175 -7.34 -24.67 -9.79
CA ASN A 175 -6.64 -24.12 -10.94
C ASN A 175 -6.17 -22.67 -10.77
N VAL A 176 -6.48 -22.03 -9.64
CA VAL A 176 -6.06 -20.66 -9.32
C VAL A 176 -4.86 -20.70 -8.38
N LYS A 177 -3.86 -19.86 -8.64
CA LYS A 177 -2.70 -19.74 -7.76
C LYS A 177 -3.14 -19.29 -6.37
N LYS A 178 -2.77 -20.07 -5.34
CA LYS A 178 -3.07 -19.76 -3.93
C LYS A 178 -2.16 -18.65 -3.42
N GLN A 179 -2.56 -17.41 -3.68
CA GLN A 179 -1.91 -16.22 -3.16
C GLN A 179 -2.98 -15.20 -2.74
N ILE A 180 -2.66 -14.33 -1.78
CA ILE A 180 -3.50 -13.21 -1.37
C ILE A 180 -2.61 -12.03 -1.08
N PHE A 181 -3.02 -10.86 -1.54
CA PHE A 181 -2.32 -9.61 -1.26
C PHE A 181 -2.94 -8.89 -0.08
N CYS A 182 -2.10 -8.22 0.70
CA CYS A 182 -2.56 -7.34 1.75
C CYS A 182 -1.72 -6.08 1.92
N ILE A 183 -2.35 -5.04 2.44
CA ILE A 183 -1.66 -3.84 2.93
C ILE A 183 -1.85 -3.81 4.44
N ARG A 184 -0.75 -3.77 5.19
CA ARG A 184 -0.76 -3.55 6.64
C ARG A 184 -0.30 -2.15 6.95
N PHE A 185 -1.00 -1.45 7.84
CA PHE A 185 -0.59 -0.11 8.28
C PHE A 185 -0.43 -0.06 9.79
N TYR A 186 0.80 0.10 10.27
CA TYR A 186 1.07 0.23 11.70
C TYR A 186 2.28 1.12 11.98
N GLY A 187 2.36 1.63 13.22
CA GLY A 187 3.56 2.28 13.70
C GLY A 187 4.72 1.28 13.77
N ASN A 188 5.91 1.65 13.37
CA ASN A 188 7.12 0.85 13.56
C ASN A 188 8.12 1.69 14.34
N LEU A 189 8.63 1.14 15.45
CA LEU A 189 9.62 1.80 16.28
C LEU A 189 11.02 1.62 15.65
N LEU A 190 11.32 2.44 14.65
CA LEU A 190 12.64 2.47 14.03
C LEU A 190 13.49 3.57 14.68
N LEU A 191 14.62 3.18 15.28
CA LEU A 191 15.61 4.10 15.88
C LEU A 191 14.98 5.07 16.90
N PHE A 192 14.19 4.54 17.84
CA PHE A 192 13.48 5.30 18.88
C PHE A 192 12.46 6.33 18.36
N GLN A 193 12.02 6.22 17.10
CA GLN A 193 10.95 7.04 16.53
C GLN A 193 9.83 6.15 15.99
N LEU A 194 8.59 6.42 16.40
CA LEU A 194 7.39 5.83 15.81
C LEU A 194 7.21 6.36 14.39
N LYS A 195 7.41 5.50 13.39
CA LYS A 195 7.15 5.80 11.98
C LYS A 195 5.97 4.99 11.52
N ASN A 196 4.94 5.64 11.01
CA ASN A 196 3.80 4.92 10.47
C ASN A 196 4.15 4.39 9.10
N THR A 197 4.13 3.08 8.96
CA THR A 197 4.60 2.38 7.79
C THR A 197 3.45 1.58 7.20
N MET A 198 3.26 1.70 5.89
CA MET A 198 2.41 0.79 5.12
C MET A 198 3.29 -0.30 4.52
N PHE A 199 2.93 -1.55 4.76
CA PHE A 199 3.58 -2.74 4.23
C PHE A 199 2.68 -3.34 3.16
N PHE A 200 3.21 -3.46 1.95
CA PHE A 200 2.54 -4.06 0.81
C PHE A 200 3.07 -5.48 0.71
N GLU A 201 2.20 -6.44 0.98
CA GLU A 201 2.57 -7.83 1.19
C GLU A 201 1.75 -8.78 0.32
N GLU A 202 2.28 -9.98 0.22
CA GLU A 202 1.63 -11.14 -0.38
C GLU A 202 1.84 -12.33 0.54
N LEU A 203 0.78 -13.11 0.74
CA LEU A 203 0.86 -14.44 1.32
C LEU A 203 0.65 -15.44 0.18
N MET A 204 1.60 -16.33 -0.04
CA MET A 204 1.50 -17.36 -1.08
C MET A 204 1.80 -18.75 -0.54
N VAL A 205 1.16 -19.76 -1.13
CA VAL A 205 1.45 -21.17 -0.88
C VAL A 205 2.30 -21.72 -2.03
N TYR A 206 3.44 -22.28 -1.71
CA TYR A 206 4.32 -23.00 -2.64
C TYR A 206 4.72 -24.33 -2.01
N GLU A 207 4.42 -25.45 -2.69
CA GLU A 207 4.73 -26.81 -2.21
C GLU A 207 4.35 -27.05 -0.75
N GLU A 208 3.10 -26.68 -0.39
CA GLU A 208 2.55 -26.80 0.98
C GLU A 208 3.20 -25.90 2.05
N VAL A 209 4.19 -25.10 1.67
CA VAL A 209 4.82 -24.09 2.52
C VAL A 209 4.21 -22.72 2.25
N MET A 210 3.98 -21.96 3.32
CA MET A 210 3.48 -20.59 3.24
C MET A 210 4.62 -19.59 3.33
N PHE A 211 4.64 -18.66 2.39
CA PHE A 211 5.59 -17.56 2.33
C PHE A 211 4.86 -16.24 2.50
N ARG A 212 5.32 -15.44 3.46
CA ARG A 212 5.00 -14.02 3.54
C ARG A 212 6.07 -13.25 2.81
N ILE A 213 5.65 -12.47 1.81
CA ILE A 213 6.52 -11.66 0.97
C ILE A 213 6.16 -10.21 1.18
N GLN A 214 7.17 -9.39 1.48
CA GLN A 214 7.01 -7.95 1.61
C GLN A 214 7.57 -7.28 0.36
N HIS A 215 6.68 -6.81 -0.51
CA HIS A 215 7.03 -6.16 -1.77
C HIS A 215 7.51 -4.72 -1.56
N ALA A 216 6.87 -3.99 -0.65
CA ALA A 216 7.26 -2.63 -0.29
C ALA A 216 6.95 -2.30 1.17
N ALA A 217 7.76 -1.40 1.75
CA ALA A 217 7.51 -0.81 3.06
C ALA A 217 7.70 0.70 2.96
N ILE A 218 6.60 1.43 3.00
CA ILE A 218 6.61 2.89 2.82
C ILE A 218 6.31 3.59 4.13
N ILE A 219 7.19 4.52 4.51
CA ILE A 219 6.91 5.43 5.62
C ILE A 219 6.01 6.53 5.09
N VAL A 220 4.84 6.71 5.69
CA VAL A 220 3.95 7.83 5.33
C VAL A 220 4.68 9.15 5.57
N PRO A 221 4.89 9.97 4.54
CA PRO A 221 5.73 11.15 4.65
C PRO A 221 5.08 12.25 5.50
N ARG A 222 5.80 12.70 6.54
CA ARG A 222 5.45 13.86 7.37
C ARG A 222 6.37 15.06 7.12
N THR A 223 7.44 14.84 6.37
CA THR A 223 8.48 15.82 6.06
C THR A 223 8.86 15.71 4.60
N ILE A 224 9.40 16.78 4.02
CA ILE A 224 9.89 16.78 2.64
C ILE A 224 10.95 15.68 2.42
N ARG A 225 11.82 15.44 3.39
CA ARG A 225 12.82 14.34 3.30
C ARG A 225 12.17 12.97 3.23
N GLN A 226 11.09 12.74 3.98
CA GLN A 226 10.35 11.49 3.90
C GLN A 226 9.57 11.39 2.59
N LEU A 227 9.05 12.50 2.05
CA LEU A 227 8.42 12.52 0.73
C LEU A 227 9.42 12.11 -0.36
N ILE A 228 10.65 12.65 -0.32
CA ILE A 228 11.71 12.23 -1.25
C ILE A 228 12.00 10.73 -1.11
N LYS A 229 12.06 10.19 0.11
CA LYS A 229 12.24 8.75 0.33
C LYS A 229 11.05 7.92 -0.16
N PHE A 230 9.82 8.44 -0.02
CA PHE A 230 8.64 7.79 -0.55
C PHE A 230 8.72 7.66 -2.07
N THR A 231 9.22 8.69 -2.76
CA THR A 231 9.31 8.66 -4.24
C THR A 231 10.16 7.52 -4.80
N SER A 232 11.17 7.03 -4.06
CA SER A 232 11.98 5.88 -4.50
C SER A 232 11.26 4.54 -4.36
N GLU A 233 10.15 4.48 -3.62
CA GLU A 233 9.37 3.25 -3.43
C GLU A 233 8.19 3.15 -4.42
N ILE A 234 7.86 4.23 -5.15
CA ILE A 234 6.76 4.25 -6.12
C ILE A 234 6.84 3.09 -7.14
N PRO A 235 7.98 2.81 -7.79
CA PRO A 235 8.11 1.65 -8.69
C PRO A 235 7.65 0.32 -8.07
N LYS A 236 7.96 0.08 -6.80
CA LYS A 236 7.58 -1.16 -6.10
C LYS A 236 6.09 -1.20 -5.77
N LEU A 237 5.49 -0.05 -5.45
CA LEU A 237 4.04 0.04 -5.22
C LEU A 237 3.28 -0.27 -6.50
N ILE A 238 3.72 0.29 -7.63
CA ILE A 238 3.13 0.03 -8.94
C ILE A 238 3.26 -1.44 -9.29
N GLY A 239 4.44 -2.02 -9.09
CA GLY A 239 4.66 -3.43 -9.34
C GLY A 239 3.77 -4.34 -8.47
N TRP A 240 3.59 -4.01 -7.17
CA TRP A 240 2.67 -4.74 -6.31
C TRP A 240 1.22 -4.66 -6.82
N LYS A 241 0.77 -3.47 -7.26
CA LYS A 241 -0.55 -3.28 -7.89
C LYS A 241 -0.70 -4.14 -9.14
N ASP A 242 0.29 -4.17 -10.02
CA ASP A 242 0.25 -4.99 -11.23
C ASP A 242 0.13 -6.48 -10.91
N ALA A 243 0.81 -6.94 -9.86
CA ALA A 243 0.69 -8.32 -9.38
C ALA A 243 -0.73 -8.63 -8.85
N VAL A 244 -1.36 -7.68 -8.15
CA VAL A 244 -2.76 -7.78 -7.70
C VAL A 244 -3.70 -7.88 -8.89
N VAL A 245 -3.63 -6.93 -9.83
CA VAL A 245 -4.51 -6.89 -11.02
C VAL A 245 -4.40 -8.19 -11.81
N LYS A 246 -3.17 -8.66 -12.07
CA LYS A 246 -2.93 -9.92 -12.79
C LYS A 246 -3.56 -11.13 -12.09
N GLN A 247 -3.67 -11.13 -10.77
CA GLN A 247 -4.36 -12.19 -10.04
C GLN A 247 -5.87 -12.07 -10.21
N ILE A 248 -6.43 -10.86 -10.09
CA ILE A 248 -7.87 -10.62 -10.22
C ILE A 248 -8.37 -11.09 -11.59
N GLU A 249 -7.58 -10.88 -12.64
CA GLU A 249 -7.89 -11.33 -14.00
C GLU A 249 -7.96 -12.86 -14.15
N GLN A 250 -7.42 -13.64 -13.20
CA GLN A 250 -7.48 -15.12 -13.21
C GLN A 250 -8.79 -15.69 -12.65
N PHE A 251 -9.62 -14.88 -11.99
CA PHE A 251 -10.94 -15.24 -11.44
C PHE A 251 -12.09 -14.89 -12.40
#